data_AF-A0A480A9S6-F1
#
_entry.id   AF-A0A480A9S6-F1
#
_cell.length_a   1.000
_cell.length_b   1.000
_cell.length_c   1.000
_cell.angle_alpha   90.00
_cell.angle_beta   90.00
_cell.angle_gamma   90.00
#
_symmetry.space_group_name_H-M   'P 1'
#
loop_
_entity.id
_entity.type
_entity.pdbx_description
1 polymer ?
#
loop_
_entity_poly.entity_id
_entity_poly.type
_entity_poly.pdbx_seq_one_letter_code
_entity_poly.pdbx_strand_id
1 'polypeptide(L)' 'MNRHIPGIFIVNPNLSVGENIEELILVALASEDGEYQDRIVYLPLP' A
#
# COMPACT_ATOMS: atom_id res chain seq x y z
N MET A 1 6.60 -5.10 24.69
CA MET A 1 5.81 -3.96 24.18
C MET A 1 5.89 -4.05 22.66
N ASN A 2 4.79 -4.39 21.98
CA ASN A 2 4.76 -4.62 20.53
C ASN A 2 3.90 -3.52 19.88
N ARG A 3 4.46 -2.31 19.79
CA ARG A 3 3.78 -1.17 19.14
C ARG A 3 4.23 -1.12 17.68
N HIS A 4 3.58 -1.89 16.83
CA HIS A 4 3.68 -1.70 15.39
C HIS A 4 2.77 -0.54 14.99
N ILE A 5 3.26 0.30 14.09
CA ILE A 5 2.44 1.28 13.41
C ILE A 5 1.78 0.60 12.20
N PRO A 6 0.52 0.94 11.88
CA PRO A 6 -0.10 0.49 10.65
C PRO A 6 0.76 0.87 9.44
N GLY A 7 0.85 -0.03 8.46
CA GLY A 7 1.33 0.34 7.13
C GLY A 7 0.40 1.39 6.51
N ILE A 8 0.96 2.39 5.84
CA ILE A 8 0.20 3.47 5.20
C ILE A 8 0.54 3.50 3.71
N PHE A 9 -0.49 3.40 2.87
CA PHE A 9 -0.40 3.68 1.44
C PHE A 9 -0.90 5.09 1.15
N ILE A 10 -0.07 5.87 0.46
CA ILE A 10 -0.43 7.17 -0.10
C ILE A 10 -0.80 6.93 -1.56
N VAL A 11 -2.08 7.02 -1.85
CA VAL A 11 -2.66 6.79 -3.19
C VAL A 11 -2.43 7.98 -4.12
N ASN A 12 -2.45 7.74 -5.43
CA ASN A 12 -2.30 8.80 -6.42
C ASN A 12 -3.64 9.53 -6.63
N PRO A 13 -3.76 10.83 -6.26
CA PRO A 13 -5.01 11.57 -6.39
C PRO A 13 -5.42 11.84 -7.84
N ASN A 14 -4.52 11.62 -8.81
CA ASN A 14 -4.82 11.75 -10.24
C ASN A 14 -5.47 10.48 -10.82
N LEU A 15 -5.40 9.36 -10.11
CA LEU A 15 -6.08 8.12 -10.48
C LEU A 15 -7.50 8.12 -9.94
N SER A 16 -8.41 7.50 -10.68
CA SER A 16 -9.75 7.21 -10.19
C SER A 16 -9.70 6.27 -8.97
N VAL A 17 -10.81 6.19 -8.24
CA VAL A 17 -10.93 5.23 -7.14
C VAL A 17 -10.74 3.79 -7.63
N GLY A 18 -11.22 3.46 -8.83
CA GLY A 18 -11.07 2.14 -9.42
C GLY A 18 -9.61 1.80 -9.72
N GLU A 19 -8.87 2.70 -10.35
CA GLU A 19 -7.45 2.53 -10.65
C GLU A 19 -6.61 2.39 -9.36
N ASN A 20 -6.89 3.20 -8.33
CA ASN A 20 -6.21 3.05 -7.04
C ASN A 20 -6.52 1.70 -6.36
N ILE A 21 -7.73 1.16 -6.53
CA ILE A 21 -8.08 -0.18 -6.02
C ILE A 21 -7.30 -1.26 -6.78
N GLU A 22 -7.18 -1.13 -8.10
CA GLU A 22 -6.40 -2.07 -8.91
C GLU A 22 -4.92 -2.09 -8.50
N GLU A 23 -4.32 -0.92 -8.23
CA GLU A 23 -2.96 -0.82 -7.69
C GLU A 23 -2.84 -1.51 -6.33
N LEU A 24 -3.78 -1.28 -5.41
CA LEU A 24 -3.78 -1.92 -4.09
C LEU A 24 -3.93 -3.45 -4.18
N ILE A 25 -4.75 -3.95 -5.11
CA ILE A 25 -4.91 -5.39 -5.36
C ILE A 25 -3.59 -5.97 -5.90
N LEU A 26 -2.96 -5.30 -6.87
CA LEU A 26 -1.69 -5.74 -7.45
C LEU A 26 -0.60 -5.83 -6.38
N VAL A 27 -0.50 -4.80 -5.55
CA VAL A 27 0.41 -4.75 -4.41
C VAL A 27 0.14 -5.92 -3.47
N ALA A 28 -1.11 -6.12 -3.02
CA ALA A 28 -1.45 -7.19 -2.10
C ALA A 28 -1.11 -8.59 -2.64
N LEU A 29 -1.30 -8.83 -3.94
CA LEU A 29 -0.99 -10.11 -4.58
C LEU A 29 0.51 -10.39 -4.67
N ALA A 30 1.32 -9.35 -4.82
CA ALA A 30 2.77 -9.47 -4.99
C ALA A 30 3.55 -9.50 -3.66
N SER A 31 2.87 -9.33 -2.53
CA SER A 31 3.53 -9.02 -1.27
C SER A 31 3.71 -10.20 -0.33
N GLU A 32 4.73 -10.12 0.51
CA GLU A 32 4.98 -11.04 1.61
C GLU A 32 4.25 -10.62 2.89
N ASP A 33 4.07 -11.57 3.82
CA ASP A 33 3.45 -11.31 5.11
C ASP A 33 4.21 -10.24 5.89
N GLY A 34 3.52 -9.17 6.25
CA GLY A 34 4.08 -8.06 7.03
C GLY A 34 4.99 -7.11 6.24
N GLU A 35 5.09 -7.25 4.92
CA GLU A 35 6.01 -6.46 4.07
C GLU A 35 5.85 -4.93 4.23
N TYR A 36 4.62 -4.46 4.43
CA TYR A 36 4.31 -3.04 4.61
C TYR A 36 4.10 -2.62 6.06
N GLN A 37 4.27 -3.54 7.00
CA GLN A 37 4.19 -3.19 8.41
C GLN A 37 5.27 -2.15 8.72
N ASP A 38 4.91 -1.15 9.53
CA ASP A 38 5.83 -0.09 9.92
C ASP A 38 6.38 0.77 8.75
N ARG A 39 5.71 0.77 7.58
CA ARG A 39 6.11 1.55 6.38
C ARG A 39 5.05 2.52 5.88
N ILE A 40 5.51 3.61 5.27
CA ILE A 40 4.70 4.53 4.47
C ILE A 40 5.17 4.43 3.03
N VAL A 41 4.26 4.10 2.11
CA VAL A 41 4.56 3.80 0.71
C VAL A 41 3.65 4.63 -0.20
N TYR A 42 4.21 5.20 -1.26
CA TYR A 42 3.44 5.93 -2.28
C TYR A 42 3.09 5.01 -3.43
N LEU A 43 1.87 5.09 -3.95
CA LEU A 43 1.41 4.34 -5.12
C LEU A 43 1.24 5.26 -6.34
N PRO A 44 1.50 4.76 -7.56
CA PRO A 44 2.07 3.44 -7.88
C PRO A 44 3.50 3.25 -7.36
N LEU A 45 3.88 1.99 -7.16
CA LEU A 45 5.28 1.63 -6.90
C LEU A 45 6.14 1.92 -8.15
N PRO A 46 7.45 2.23 -7.99
CA PRO A 46 8.36 2.48 -9.11
C PRO A 46 8.52 1.29 -10.07
#